data_AF-A0A856MNZ9-F1
#
_entry.id   AF-A0A856MNZ9-F1
#
_cell.length_a   1.000
_cell.length_b   1.000
_cell.length_c   1.000
_cell.angle_alpha   90.00
_cell.angle_beta   90.00
_cell.angle_gamma   90.00
#
_symmetry.space_group_name_H-M   'P 1'
#
loop_
_entity.id
_entity.type
_entity.pdbx_description
1 polymer ?
#
loop_
_entity_poly.entity_id
_entity_poly.type
_entity_poly.pdbx_seq_one_letter_code
_entity_poly.pdbx_strand_id
1 'polypeptide(L)'
;MKKIITASLVVLATAGGFLLNNQAVEAHSRGYYHFRPYGYYPYFGRPINSCYPATQWLVDEDPAYHPQAYADGYRQGKQSATRGNNYKPRTAGGEFSRGFDDGYNGKKFAGQKQVVPNEYKPYTTSECGWY
;
A
#
# COMPACT_ATOMS: atom_id res chain seq x y z
N MET A 1 24.14 2.65 46.49
CA MET A 1 23.70 1.39 45.85
C MET A 1 23.17 1.72 44.46
N LYS A 2 23.96 1.40 43.42
CA LYS A 2 23.66 1.67 42.01
C LYS A 2 22.70 0.59 41.49
N LYS A 3 21.54 0.97 40.97
CA LYS A 3 20.66 0.06 40.23
C LYS A 3 21.03 0.16 38.75
N ILE A 4 21.56 -0.95 38.24
CA ILE A 4 22.02 -1.13 36.87
C ILE A 4 20.78 -1.28 35.98
N ILE A 5 20.73 -0.44 34.95
CA ILE A 5 19.75 -0.47 33.87
C ILE A 5 20.05 -1.72 33.03
N THR A 6 19.19 -2.73 33.13
CA THR A 6 19.20 -3.87 32.20
C THR A 6 18.48 -3.47 30.92
N ALA A 7 19.23 -2.84 30.02
CA ALA A 7 18.92 -2.81 28.60
C ALA A 7 19.45 -4.10 27.97
N SER A 8 18.56 -4.98 27.55
CA SER A 8 18.87 -6.14 26.71
C SER A 8 17.81 -6.14 25.61
N LEU A 9 18.05 -5.46 24.48
CA LEU A 9 18.68 -6.03 23.28
C LEU A 9 18.16 -7.45 23.01
N VAL A 10 16.93 -7.51 22.47
CA VAL A 10 16.45 -8.68 21.74
C VAL A 10 16.18 -8.26 20.30
N VAL A 11 17.24 -8.45 19.49
CA VAL A 11 17.23 -9.11 18.18
C VAL A 11 16.35 -8.48 17.07
N LEU A 12 17.05 -7.82 16.14
CA LEU A 12 16.75 -7.80 14.71
C LEU A 12 16.24 -9.17 14.22
N ALA A 13 15.03 -9.25 13.66
CA ALA A 13 14.73 -10.03 12.46
C ALA A 13 13.21 -10.14 12.20
N THR A 14 12.60 -9.10 11.65
CA THR A 14 11.39 -9.26 10.82
C THR A 14 11.47 -8.36 9.58
N ALA A 15 12.66 -8.27 8.99
CA ALA A 15 12.86 -7.78 7.63
C ALA A 15 13.34 -8.97 6.79
N GLY A 16 12.42 -9.84 6.39
CA GLY A 16 12.78 -11.05 5.66
C GLY A 16 11.61 -11.92 5.17
N GLY A 17 10.39 -11.36 5.10
CA GLY A 17 9.19 -12.12 4.73
C GLY A 17 8.53 -11.74 3.40
N PHE A 18 9.06 -10.77 2.66
CA PHE A 18 8.42 -10.22 1.44
C PHE A 18 9.19 -10.48 0.13
N LEU A 19 10.11 -11.46 0.12
CA LEU A 19 10.87 -11.82 -1.09
C LEU A 19 10.64 -13.26 -1.59
N LEU A 20 9.68 -14.00 -1.04
CA LEU A 20 9.47 -15.42 -1.37
C LEU A 20 8.16 -15.75 -2.11
N ASN A 21 7.32 -14.76 -2.43
CA ASN A 21 6.08 -15.00 -3.19
C ASN A 21 6.09 -14.49 -4.63
N ASN A 22 7.28 -14.25 -5.21
CA ASN A 22 7.40 -14.26 -6.66
C ASN A 22 7.49 -15.73 -7.09
N GLN A 23 6.32 -16.36 -7.24
CA GLN A 23 6.25 -17.56 -8.05
C GLN A 23 6.82 -17.19 -9.42
N ALA A 24 7.94 -17.80 -9.79
CA ALA A 24 8.38 -17.76 -11.17
C ALA A 24 7.23 -18.34 -11.99
N VAL A 25 6.56 -17.51 -12.76
CA VAL A 25 5.65 -17.97 -13.80
C VAL A 25 6.55 -18.64 -14.83
N GLU A 26 6.82 -19.93 -14.61
CA GLU A 26 7.35 -20.80 -15.65
C GLU A 26 6.32 -20.77 -16.78
N ALA A 27 6.67 -20.08 -17.86
CA ALA A 27 5.97 -20.22 -19.12
C ALA A 27 6.16 -21.67 -19.58
N HIS A 28 5.19 -22.54 -19.24
CA HIS A 28 5.16 -23.91 -19.71
C HIS A 28 5.01 -23.93 -21.24
N SER A 29 6.14 -23.97 -21.93
CA SER A 29 6.19 -24.29 -23.36
C SER A 29 5.81 -25.77 -23.50
N ARG A 30 4.59 -26.04 -23.99
CA ARG A 30 4.15 -27.39 -24.39
C ARG A 30 5.02 -27.85 -25.56
N GLY A 31 6.09 -28.58 -25.26
CA GLY A 31 6.96 -29.21 -26.24
C GLY A 31 6.24 -30.33 -26.98
N TYR A 32 5.71 -30.01 -28.17
CA TYR A 32 5.44 -31.02 -29.21
C TYR A 32 6.66 -31.09 -30.13
N TYR A 33 7.47 -32.13 -29.97
CA TYR A 33 8.54 -32.46 -30.89
C TYR A 33 7.96 -32.96 -32.20
N HIS A 34 7.93 -32.10 -33.22
CA HIS A 34 7.81 -32.53 -34.61
C HIS A 34 9.07 -32.16 -35.38
N PHE A 35 9.89 -33.18 -35.60
CA PHE A 35 11.06 -33.18 -36.45
C PHE A 35 10.62 -33.01 -37.91
N ARG A 36 10.98 -31.89 -38.55
CA ARG A 36 11.02 -31.78 -40.02
C ARG A 36 12.27 -30.99 -40.47
N PRO A 37 13.09 -31.57 -41.37
CA PRO A 37 14.35 -30.96 -41.79
C PRO A 37 14.15 -30.03 -43.01
N TYR A 38 14.89 -28.92 -42.97
CA TYR A 38 15.27 -28.04 -44.08
C TYR A 38 14.18 -27.36 -44.92
N GLY A 39 14.09 -26.03 -44.78
CA GLY A 39 13.33 -25.17 -45.69
C GLY A 39 13.42 -23.69 -45.30
N TYR A 40 14.50 -23.04 -45.74
CA TYR A 40 14.56 -21.62 -46.13
C TYR A 40 13.87 -20.57 -45.23
N TYR A 41 14.69 -19.80 -44.50
CA TYR A 41 14.29 -18.59 -43.77
C TYR A 41 13.59 -17.57 -44.69
N PRO A 42 12.47 -17.02 -44.20
CA PRO A 42 12.44 -15.58 -44.05
C PRO A 42 11.99 -15.18 -42.63
N TYR A 43 12.91 -14.59 -41.89
CA TYR A 43 12.66 -13.85 -40.65
C TYR A 43 11.78 -12.63 -40.97
N PHE A 44 10.47 -12.81 -41.13
CA PHE A 44 9.52 -11.69 -41.15
C PHE A 44 8.62 -11.76 -39.92
N GLY A 45 9.04 -10.97 -38.91
CA GLY A 45 8.23 -10.23 -37.95
C GLY A 45 6.82 -10.75 -37.65
N ARG A 46 6.72 -11.86 -36.91
CA ARG A 46 5.54 -12.05 -36.06
C ARG A 46 5.81 -11.28 -34.77
N PRO A 47 5.01 -10.25 -34.44
CA PRO A 47 5.24 -9.50 -33.23
C PRO A 47 5.10 -10.47 -32.06
N ILE A 48 6.11 -10.50 -31.20
CA ILE A 48 6.06 -11.33 -30.00
C ILE A 48 5.19 -10.55 -29.00
N ASN A 49 4.01 -11.08 -28.70
CA ASN A 49 3.22 -10.54 -27.59
C ASN A 49 3.95 -10.91 -26.30
N SER A 50 4.60 -9.94 -25.69
CA SER A 50 5.30 -10.12 -24.43
C SER A 50 4.60 -9.29 -23.37
N CYS A 51 4.28 -9.93 -22.26
CA CYS A 51 3.78 -9.27 -21.07
C CYS A 51 4.92 -9.12 -20.07
N TYR A 52 5.11 -7.92 -19.54
CA TYR A 52 6.09 -7.63 -18.50
C TYR A 52 5.42 -7.01 -17.28
N PRO A 53 5.95 -7.24 -16.06
CA PRO A 53 5.43 -6.59 -14.87
C PRO A 53 5.77 -5.10 -14.90
N ALA A 54 4.77 -4.24 -14.70
CA ALA A 54 4.92 -2.80 -14.56
C ALA A 54 4.53 -2.38 -13.14
N THR A 55 5.37 -1.57 -12.49
CA THR A 55 5.06 -1.02 -11.16
C THR A 55 4.31 0.28 -11.33
N GLN A 56 3.12 0.34 -10.75
CA GLN A 56 2.26 1.52 -10.70
C GLN A 56 2.16 2.01 -9.26
N TRP A 57 1.83 3.30 -9.07
CA TRP A 57 1.70 3.93 -7.76
C TRP A 57 0.28 4.40 -7.54
N LEU A 58 -0.34 3.97 -6.44
CA LEU A 58 -1.66 4.45 -6.00
C LEU A 58 -1.50 5.31 -4.75
N VAL A 59 -2.28 6.37 -4.63
CA VAL A 59 -2.42 7.10 -3.35
C VAL A 59 -3.17 6.19 -2.36
N ASP A 60 -2.65 6.09 -1.14
CA ASP A 60 -3.33 5.41 -0.05
C ASP A 60 -4.49 6.27 0.45
N GLU A 61 -5.72 5.78 0.29
CA GLU A 61 -6.94 6.51 0.68
C GLU A 61 -7.28 6.35 2.17
N ASP A 62 -6.35 5.86 3.00
CA ASP A 62 -6.56 5.81 4.45
C ASP A 62 -6.82 7.25 4.98
N PRO A 63 -7.91 7.47 5.74
CA PRO A 63 -8.22 8.78 6.31
C PRO A 63 -7.11 9.38 7.18
N ALA A 64 -6.15 8.56 7.65
CA ALA A 64 -5.02 9.01 8.42
C ALA A 64 -3.89 9.65 7.58
N TYR A 65 -3.83 9.43 6.27
CA TYR A 65 -2.67 9.78 5.43
C TYR A 65 -2.97 10.86 4.40
N HIS A 66 -3.38 12.04 4.86
CA HIS A 66 -3.49 13.22 4.00
C HIS A 66 -3.31 14.55 4.77
N PRO A 67 -2.97 15.66 4.08
CA PRO A 67 -2.67 16.95 4.73
C PRO A 67 -3.82 17.59 5.52
N GLN A 68 -5.04 17.07 5.38
CA GLN A 68 -6.25 17.59 6.00
C GLN A 68 -6.84 16.59 7.01
N ALA A 69 -6.09 15.56 7.39
CA ALA A 69 -6.52 14.47 8.26
C ALA A 69 -7.23 14.97 9.53
N TYR A 70 -6.67 15.96 10.23
CA TYR A 70 -7.29 16.51 11.43
C TYR A 70 -8.66 17.16 11.15
N ALA A 71 -8.73 18.00 10.10
CA ALA A 71 -9.94 18.74 9.79
C ALA A 71 -11.08 17.81 9.36
N ASP A 72 -10.75 16.78 8.58
CA ASP A 72 -11.70 15.77 8.14
C ASP A 72 -12.18 14.90 9.30
N GLY A 73 -11.26 14.46 10.15
CA GLY A 73 -11.59 13.77 11.40
C GLY A 73 -12.54 14.60 12.26
N TYR A 74 -12.23 15.87 12.50
CA TYR A 74 -13.05 16.78 13.29
C TYR A 74 -14.46 16.96 12.74
N ARG A 75 -14.58 17.16 11.42
CA ARG A 75 -15.88 17.25 10.74
C ARG A 75 -16.70 15.96 10.94
N GLN A 76 -16.08 14.80 10.76
CA GLN A 76 -16.74 13.51 10.94
C GLN A 76 -17.14 13.25 12.40
N GLY A 77 -16.27 13.59 13.36
CA GLY A 77 -16.55 13.48 14.78
C GLY A 77 -17.76 14.30 15.18
N LYS A 78 -17.78 15.58 14.78
CA LYS A 78 -18.90 16.49 15.01
C LYS A 78 -20.20 15.96 14.40
N GLN A 79 -20.17 15.53 13.15
CA GLN A 79 -21.33 14.93 12.48
C GLN A 79 -21.83 13.67 13.19
N SER A 80 -20.93 12.81 13.67
CA SER A 80 -21.29 11.61 14.42
C SER A 80 -21.99 11.94 15.74
N ALA A 81 -21.45 12.91 16.49
CA ALA A 81 -22.07 13.38 17.72
C ALA A 81 -23.44 14.03 17.46
N THR A 82 -23.57 14.86 16.42
CA THR A 82 -24.85 15.47 16.02
C THR A 82 -25.91 14.43 15.66
N ARG A 83 -25.51 13.30 15.06
CA ARG A 83 -26.42 12.19 14.72
C ARG A 83 -26.81 11.32 15.93
N GLY A 84 -26.26 11.58 17.12
CA GLY A 84 -26.50 10.77 18.31
C GLY A 84 -25.85 9.39 18.26
N ASN A 85 -24.87 9.18 17.38
CA ASN A 85 -24.14 7.91 17.33
C ASN A 85 -23.25 7.79 18.57
N ASN A 86 -23.21 6.61 19.19
CA ASN A 86 -22.25 6.34 20.27
C ASN A 86 -20.81 6.50 19.80
N TYR A 87 -19.96 6.97 20.72
CA TYR A 87 -18.54 7.15 20.47
C TYR A 87 -17.91 5.80 20.12
N LYS A 88 -17.17 5.79 19.02
CA LYS A 88 -16.30 4.68 18.63
C LYS A 88 -14.99 5.27 18.12
N PRO A 89 -13.85 4.89 18.72
CA PRO A 89 -12.54 5.24 18.16
C PRO A 89 -12.45 4.78 16.71
N ARG A 90 -11.76 5.56 15.89
CA ARG A 90 -11.54 5.22 14.48
C ARG A 90 -10.29 4.37 14.34
N THR A 91 -10.30 3.49 13.34
CA THR A 91 -9.13 2.69 12.97
C THR A 91 -8.04 3.56 12.36
N ALA A 92 -8.43 4.59 11.60
CA ALA A 92 -7.54 5.63 11.11
C ALA A 92 -6.97 6.41 12.29
N GLY A 93 -5.65 6.30 12.50
CA GLY A 93 -4.93 6.88 13.63
C GLY A 93 -4.49 8.33 13.41
N GLY A 94 -3.45 8.73 14.16
CA GLY A 94 -2.76 10.01 13.94
C GLY A 94 -3.63 11.26 14.11
N GLU A 95 -3.40 12.24 13.22
CA GLU A 95 -4.10 13.51 13.21
C GLU A 95 -5.61 13.35 12.97
N PHE A 96 -6.01 12.36 12.16
CA PHE A 96 -7.42 12.06 11.90
C PHE A 96 -8.16 11.62 13.17
N SER A 97 -7.64 10.63 13.89
CA SER A 97 -8.27 10.17 15.14
C SER A 97 -8.37 11.30 16.16
N ARG A 98 -7.31 12.10 16.30
CA ARG A 98 -7.34 13.25 17.22
C ARG A 98 -8.41 14.26 16.83
N GLY A 99 -8.51 14.57 15.54
CA GLY A 99 -9.57 15.42 15.00
C GLY A 99 -10.95 14.87 15.33
N PHE A 100 -11.18 13.58 15.06
CA PHE A 100 -12.44 12.90 15.34
C PHE A 100 -12.84 12.98 16.81
N ASP A 101 -11.89 12.73 17.71
CA ASP A 101 -12.13 12.80 19.15
C ASP A 101 -12.49 14.22 19.59
N ASP A 102 -11.77 15.23 19.11
CA ASP A 102 -12.05 16.63 19.43
C ASP A 102 -13.43 17.05 18.90
N GLY A 103 -13.75 16.68 17.66
CA GLY A 103 -15.04 17.00 17.03
C GLY A 103 -16.22 16.29 17.69
N TYR A 104 -16.06 15.01 18.04
CA TYR A 104 -17.11 14.22 18.70
C TYR A 104 -17.40 14.77 20.10
N ASN A 105 -16.36 15.10 20.86
CA ASN A 105 -16.49 15.63 22.22
C ASN A 105 -16.81 17.14 22.27
N GLY A 106 -17.05 17.78 21.12
CA GLY A 106 -17.41 19.21 21.05
C GLY A 106 -16.32 20.16 21.51
N LYS A 107 -15.05 19.74 21.47
CA LYS A 107 -13.91 20.63 21.79
C LYS A 107 -13.75 21.68 20.69
N LYS A 108 -13.07 22.79 21.02
CA LYS A 108 -12.72 23.81 20.02
C LYS A 108 -11.75 23.21 18.98
N PHE A 109 -11.90 23.63 17.73
CA PHE A 109 -11.00 23.24 16.64
C PHE A 109 -9.56 23.69 16.96
N ALA A 110 -8.66 22.74 17.17
CA ALA A 110 -7.26 23.00 17.54
C ALA A 110 -6.32 23.07 16.33
N GLY A 111 -6.79 22.61 15.17
CA GLY A 111 -5.97 22.48 13.97
C GLY A 111 -5.06 21.26 13.97
N GLN A 112 -4.36 21.10 12.85
CA GLN A 112 -3.41 20.03 12.61
C GLN A 112 -2.06 20.36 13.28
N LYS A 113 -1.51 19.41 14.07
CA LYS A 113 -0.23 19.62 14.78
C LYS A 113 0.95 19.16 13.95
N GLN A 114 0.79 18.07 13.20
CA GLN A 114 1.82 17.48 12.37
C GLN A 114 1.38 17.48 10.91
N VAL A 115 2.29 17.81 9.99
CA VAL A 115 2.03 17.67 8.56
C VAL A 115 1.94 16.18 8.24
N VAL A 116 0.81 15.78 7.66
CA VAL A 116 0.58 14.40 7.24
C VAL A 116 0.64 14.38 5.72
N PRO A 117 1.65 13.75 5.10
CA PRO A 117 1.71 13.61 3.65
C PRO A 117 0.70 12.56 3.16
N ASN A 118 0.40 12.60 1.86
CA ASN A 118 -0.23 11.47 1.19
C ASN A 118 0.76 10.29 1.17
N GLU A 119 0.29 9.11 1.53
CA GLU A 119 1.05 7.88 1.38
C GLU A 119 0.80 7.26 -0.01
N TYR A 120 1.81 6.63 -0.60
CA TYR A 120 1.70 5.99 -1.91
C TYR A 120 2.09 4.52 -1.80
N LYS A 121 1.24 3.64 -2.32
CA LYS A 121 1.46 2.19 -2.32
C LYS A 121 1.80 1.71 -3.73
N PRO A 122 2.92 0.99 -3.90
CA PRO A 122 3.22 0.37 -5.18
C PRO A 122 2.31 -0.85 -5.39
N TYR A 123 1.85 -1.05 -6.61
CA TYR A 123 1.20 -2.28 -7.03
C TYR A 123 1.75 -2.72 -8.39
N THR A 124 1.83 -4.02 -8.60
CA THR A 124 2.34 -4.58 -9.86
C THR A 124 1.18 -4.94 -10.76
N THR A 125 1.20 -4.40 -11.98
CA THR A 125 0.32 -4.81 -13.07
C THR A 125 1.12 -5.55 -14.14
N SER A 126 0.44 -6.23 -15.05
CA SER A 126 1.06 -6.77 -16.25
C SER A 126 0.69 -5.91 -17.44
N GLU A 127 1.69 -5.38 -18.13
CA GLU A 127 1.51 -4.67 -19.39
C GLU A 127 1.94 -5.59 -20.53
N CYS A 128 1.06 -5.75 -21.53
CA CYS A 128 1.31 -6.61 -22.69
C CYS A 128 1.47 -5.74 -23.94
N GLY A 129 2.58 -5.93 -24.64
CA GLY A 129 2.92 -5.20 -25.86
C GLY A 129 3.33 -6.13 -26.97
N TRP A 130 3.13 -5.67 -28.20
CA TRP A 130 3.68 -6.28 -29.40
C TRP A 130 5.02 -5.57 -29.68
N TYR A 131 6.14 -6.31 -29.62
CA TYR A 131 7.46 -5.83 -30.05
C TYR A 131 7.64 -5.97 -31.55
#